data_AF-A0A1H3QAB1-F1
#
_entry.id   AF-A0A1H3QAB1-F1
#
_cell.length_a   1.000
_cell.length_b   1.000
_cell.length_c   1.000
_cell.angle_alpha   90.00
_cell.angle_beta   90.00
_cell.angle_gamma   90.00
#
_symmetry.space_group_name_H-M   'P 1'
#
loop_
_entity.id
_entity.type
_entity.pdbx_description
1 polymer ?
#
loop_
_entity_poly.entity_id
_entity_poly.type
_entity_poly.pdbx_seq_one_letter_code
_entity_poly.pdbx_strand_id
1 'polypeptide(L)'
;MRKKKLIIGLILVCFFVGSLYLLQRLFMPKYMSEILEGALIEEYYTEKTTHDVVFIGDCEVYDNFSPITLWENYGITSYIRGSAQQLIWQSYYLLEETLKYEKPKVVVFNILSMKYNEPQKEAYNRMTLDGMKLSSSKLKSINASMMEEENLIEYVFPILRYHSRWDELKAEDFKYLFNKDKISHNGYLMRVDVKAVESIPKGKKLPNYQFGENAYYYLDRMVELCKTNDIELILIKAPSLYPYWYDEWEVQMEEYAEKHGLMYINFLELIDEVGIDFNQDTYDAGLHLNITGAEKLSVYFGNILKEAYELEDRRNDEQLNAIWAEKADFYYQMKENQYKDLEEYGYLKNFGGRAP
;
A
#
# COMPACT_ATOMS: atom_id res chain seq x y z
N MET A 1 36.68 -32.79 27.39
CA MET A 1 36.53 -32.98 25.92
C MET A 1 35.09 -32.82 25.44
N ARG A 2 34.09 -33.45 26.06
CA ARG A 2 32.67 -33.37 25.64
C ARG A 2 32.08 -31.94 25.67
N LYS A 3 32.35 -31.16 26.73
CA LYS A 3 31.95 -29.74 26.81
C LYS A 3 32.56 -28.86 25.71
N LYS A 4 33.85 -29.06 25.39
CA LYS A 4 34.52 -28.33 24.29
C LYS A 4 33.91 -28.66 22.92
N LYS A 5 33.58 -29.94 22.66
CA LYS A 5 32.90 -30.35 21.42
C LYS A 5 31.49 -29.75 21.30
N LEU A 6 30.74 -29.68 22.40
CA LEU A 6 29.42 -29.03 22.44
C LEU A 6 29.50 -27.53 22.14
N ILE A 7 30.46 -26.83 22.75
CA ILE A 7 30.68 -25.38 22.50
C ILE A 7 31.05 -25.13 21.04
N ILE A 8 31.98 -25.92 20.48
CA ILE A 8 32.36 -25.80 19.06
C ILE A 8 31.15 -26.05 18.15
N GLY A 9 30.36 -27.10 18.44
CA GLY A 9 29.14 -27.38 17.67
C GLY A 9 28.14 -26.22 17.71
N LEU A 10 27.91 -25.61 18.87
CA LEU A 10 27.03 -24.46 19.02
C LEU A 10 27.55 -23.24 18.23
N ILE A 11 28.86 -22.96 18.30
CA ILE A 11 29.48 -21.87 17.53
C ILE A 11 29.29 -22.09 16.03
N LEU A 12 29.48 -23.32 15.53
CA LEU A 12 29.30 -23.64 14.11
C LEU A 12 27.84 -23.46 13.66
N VAL A 13 26.88 -23.88 14.49
CA VAL A 13 25.45 -23.68 14.21
C VAL A 13 25.11 -22.19 14.20
N CYS A 14 25.55 -21.42 15.20
CA CYS A 14 25.34 -19.98 15.23
C CYS A 14 25.98 -19.28 14.02
N PHE A 15 27.19 -19.69 13.64
CA PHE A 15 27.86 -19.15 12.45
C PHE A 15 27.10 -19.47 11.17
N PHE A 16 26.62 -20.70 11.01
CA PHE A 16 25.83 -21.12 9.86
C PHE A 16 24.51 -20.35 9.76
N VAL A 17 23.73 -20.30 10.85
CA VAL A 17 22.46 -19.57 10.91
C VAL A 17 22.68 -18.07 10.70
N GLY A 18 23.71 -17.49 11.31
CA GLY A 18 24.08 -16.09 11.11
C GLY A 18 24.47 -15.79 9.66
N SER A 19 25.20 -16.70 9.01
CA SER A 19 25.57 -16.57 7.59
C SER A 19 24.34 -16.63 6.69
N LEU A 20 23.42 -17.57 6.92
CA LEU A 20 22.16 -17.66 6.17
C LEU A 20 21.29 -16.41 6.37
N TYR A 21 21.23 -15.89 7.59
CA TYR A 21 20.50 -14.65 7.87
C TYR A 21 21.09 -13.46 7.11
N LEU A 22 22.42 -13.31 7.10
CA LEU A 22 23.10 -12.25 6.36
C LEU A 22 22.95 -12.40 4.85
N LEU A 23 23.05 -13.62 4.31
CA LEU A 23 22.84 -13.89 2.89
C LEU A 23 21.40 -13.61 2.47
N GLN A 24 20.42 -14.02 3.28
CA GLN A 24 19.02 -13.69 3.03
C GLN A 24 18.80 -12.18 3.01
N ARG A 25 19.30 -11.46 4.03
CA ARG A 25 19.23 -10.00 4.10
C ARG A 25 19.88 -9.36 2.87
N LEU A 26 21.03 -9.85 2.43
CA LEU A 26 21.76 -9.33 1.27
C LEU A 26 20.99 -9.56 -0.03
N PHE A 27 20.48 -10.76 -0.25
CA PHE A 27 19.81 -11.15 -1.49
C PHE A 27 18.34 -10.72 -1.59
N MET A 28 17.67 -10.33 -0.50
CA MET A 28 16.31 -9.79 -0.60
C MET A 28 16.30 -8.41 -1.27
N PRO A 29 15.28 -8.09 -2.11
CA PRO A 29 15.14 -6.75 -2.68
C PRO A 29 15.06 -5.69 -1.60
N LYS A 30 15.73 -4.56 -1.82
CA LYS A 30 15.75 -3.45 -0.85
C LYS A 30 14.56 -2.51 -1.01
N TYR A 31 14.08 -2.33 -2.25
CA TYR A 31 12.99 -1.43 -2.61
C TYR A 31 13.26 0.02 -2.18
N MET A 32 14.49 0.48 -2.41
CA MET A 32 14.96 1.83 -2.02
C MET A 32 15.23 2.72 -3.24
N SER A 33 15.09 2.18 -4.45
CA SER A 33 15.13 2.89 -5.72
C SER A 33 14.31 2.12 -6.76
N GLU A 34 13.81 2.83 -7.78
CA GLU A 34 13.05 2.32 -8.94
C GLU A 34 11.65 1.73 -8.62
N ILE A 35 11.57 0.83 -7.64
CA ILE A 35 10.38 0.08 -7.22
C ILE A 35 10.21 0.30 -5.70
N LEU A 36 9.78 1.50 -5.32
CA LEU A 36 9.67 1.92 -3.92
C LEU A 36 8.49 1.24 -3.21
N GLU A 37 7.43 0.94 -3.96
CA GLU A 37 6.18 0.34 -3.46
C GLU A 37 6.40 -0.97 -2.69
N GLY A 38 7.46 -1.74 -3.01
CA GLY A 38 7.77 -2.99 -2.35
C GLY A 38 8.24 -2.83 -0.89
N ALA A 39 8.58 -1.62 -0.45
CA ALA A 39 8.93 -1.34 0.94
C ALA A 39 7.73 -0.93 1.81
N LEU A 40 6.59 -0.55 1.22
CA LEU A 40 5.45 0.07 1.95
C LEU A 40 4.87 -0.82 3.05
N ILE A 41 4.71 -2.13 2.77
CA ILE A 41 4.16 -3.07 3.76
C ILE A 41 5.09 -3.24 4.97
N GLU A 42 6.41 -3.26 4.75
CA GLU A 42 7.40 -3.35 5.84
C GLU A 42 7.47 -2.04 6.62
N GLU A 43 7.39 -0.89 5.94
CA GLU A 43 7.53 0.44 6.55
C GLU A 43 6.49 0.68 7.66
N TYR A 44 5.27 0.14 7.53
CA TYR A 44 4.25 0.21 8.57
C TYR A 44 4.72 -0.28 9.94
N TYR A 45 5.60 -1.27 10.00
CA TYR A 45 6.09 -1.78 11.29
C TYR A 45 7.02 -0.83 12.04
N THR A 46 7.40 0.29 11.41
CA THR A 46 8.13 1.39 12.05
C THR A 46 7.21 2.45 12.66
N GLU A 47 5.92 2.44 12.29
CA GLU A 47 4.91 3.33 12.85
C GLU A 47 4.63 2.97 14.31
N LYS A 48 4.47 4.00 15.14
CA LYS A 48 4.33 3.90 16.59
C LYS A 48 3.00 4.46 17.10
N THR A 49 2.29 5.22 16.27
CA THR A 49 0.95 5.74 16.61
C THR A 49 -0.15 4.82 16.10
N THR A 50 -1.30 4.87 16.74
CA THR A 50 -2.55 4.30 16.23
C THR A 50 -3.28 5.34 15.37
N HIS A 51 -4.17 4.88 14.51
CA HIS A 51 -4.85 5.71 13.54
C HIS A 51 -6.38 5.64 13.69
N ASP A 52 -7.05 6.75 13.41
CA ASP A 52 -8.51 6.80 13.28
C ASP A 52 -8.97 6.08 12.02
N VAL A 53 -8.19 6.20 10.93
CA VAL A 53 -8.50 5.65 9.62
C VAL A 53 -7.34 4.81 9.09
N VAL A 54 -7.62 3.57 8.70
CA VAL A 54 -6.66 2.75 7.96
C VAL A 54 -7.19 2.50 6.56
N PHE A 55 -6.39 2.86 5.56
CA PHE A 55 -6.70 2.53 4.17
C PHE A 55 -6.05 1.20 3.80
N ILE A 56 -6.78 0.35 3.09
CA ILE A 56 -6.32 -0.93 2.57
C ILE A 56 -6.55 -0.94 1.05
N GLY A 57 -5.53 -1.27 0.26
CA GLY A 57 -5.74 -1.43 -1.18
C GLY A 57 -4.46 -1.42 -1.99
N ASP A 58 -4.60 -1.30 -3.30
CA ASP A 58 -3.50 -1.24 -4.24
C ASP A 58 -2.98 0.19 -4.44
N CYS A 59 -2.27 0.42 -5.55
CA CYS A 59 -1.70 1.71 -5.95
C CYS A 59 -2.71 2.85 -6.01
N GLU A 60 -3.97 2.54 -6.33
CA GLU A 60 -5.06 3.48 -6.29
C GLU A 60 -5.35 4.07 -4.90
N VAL A 61 -4.81 3.48 -3.83
CA VAL A 61 -4.87 4.06 -2.49
C VAL A 61 -3.59 4.81 -2.17
N TYR A 62 -2.44 4.15 -2.26
CA TYR A 62 -1.17 4.71 -1.78
C TYR A 62 -0.63 5.86 -2.64
N ASP A 63 -1.16 6.08 -3.85
CA ASP A 63 -0.81 7.23 -4.69
C ASP A 63 -1.87 8.35 -4.67
N ASN A 64 -3.09 8.10 -4.17
CA ASN A 64 -4.20 9.05 -4.31
C ASN A 64 -4.64 9.73 -3.01
N PHE A 65 -4.27 9.22 -1.83
CA PHE A 65 -4.65 9.80 -0.54
C PHE A 65 -3.42 10.23 0.27
N SER A 66 -3.49 11.40 0.89
CA SER A 66 -2.45 12.02 1.70
C SER A 66 -2.86 12.05 3.17
N PRO A 67 -2.29 11.17 4.02
CA PRO A 67 -2.48 11.21 5.46
C PRO A 67 -2.11 12.54 6.10
N ILE A 68 -1.08 13.22 5.56
CA ILE A 68 -0.64 14.54 6.04
C ILE A 68 -1.73 15.58 5.82
N THR A 69 -2.37 15.55 4.64
CA THR A 69 -3.46 16.48 4.33
C THR A 69 -4.69 16.23 5.20
N LEU A 70 -5.03 14.97 5.48
CA LEU A 70 -6.10 14.61 6.42
C LEU A 70 -5.83 15.13 7.83
N TRP A 71 -4.59 14.98 8.31
CA TRP A 71 -4.17 15.51 9.60
C TRP A 71 -4.24 17.03 9.64
N GLU A 72 -3.62 17.73 8.68
CA GLU A 72 -3.50 19.19 8.70
C GLU A 72 -4.84 19.91 8.56
N ASN A 73 -5.82 19.33 7.87
CA ASN A 73 -7.13 19.95 7.67
C ASN A 73 -8.15 19.52 8.72
N TYR A 74 -8.14 18.25 9.14
CA TYR A 74 -9.20 17.67 9.95
C TYR A 74 -8.74 17.09 11.29
N GLY A 75 -7.43 16.97 11.52
CA GLY A 75 -6.87 16.29 12.68
C GLY A 75 -7.11 14.79 12.71
N ILE A 76 -7.40 14.20 11.54
CA ILE A 76 -7.63 12.77 11.38
C ILE A 76 -6.29 12.06 11.26
N THR A 77 -6.01 11.14 12.17
CA THR A 77 -4.82 10.28 12.08
C THR A 77 -5.09 9.13 11.12
N SER A 78 -4.19 8.90 10.16
CA SER A 78 -4.39 7.85 9.16
C SER A 78 -3.11 7.16 8.68
N TYR A 79 -3.27 5.93 8.17
CA TYR A 79 -2.20 5.15 7.56
C TYR A 79 -2.72 4.35 6.36
N ILE A 80 -1.92 4.24 5.31
CA ILE A 80 -2.21 3.44 4.12
C ILE A 80 -1.41 2.13 4.14
N ARG A 81 -2.11 1.00 4.31
CA ARG A 81 -1.55 -0.35 4.17
C ARG A 81 -1.78 -0.85 2.74
N GLY A 82 -1.02 -0.28 1.81
CA GLY A 82 -1.10 -0.60 0.39
C GLY A 82 0.19 -1.13 -0.22
N SER A 83 0.05 -1.81 -1.35
CA SER A 83 1.13 -2.39 -2.17
C SER A 83 0.69 -2.48 -3.63
N ALA A 84 1.63 -2.52 -4.57
CA ALA A 84 1.28 -2.58 -5.99
C ALA A 84 0.49 -3.86 -6.33
N GLN A 85 -0.59 -3.69 -7.09
CA GLN A 85 -1.51 -4.77 -7.48
C GLN A 85 -1.97 -5.64 -6.28
N GLN A 86 -2.22 -5.03 -5.13
CA GLN A 86 -2.68 -5.73 -3.94
C GLN A 86 -4.02 -6.44 -4.20
N LEU A 87 -4.02 -7.78 -4.11
CA LEU A 87 -5.18 -8.60 -4.38
C LEU A 87 -6.15 -8.59 -3.19
N ILE A 88 -7.45 -8.81 -3.42
CA ILE A 88 -8.45 -8.67 -2.36
C ILE A 88 -8.22 -9.62 -1.15
N TRP A 89 -7.72 -10.83 -1.38
CA TRP A 89 -7.35 -11.72 -0.27
C TRP A 89 -6.12 -11.24 0.49
N GLN A 90 -5.17 -10.59 -0.20
CA GLN A 90 -4.03 -9.96 0.45
C GLN A 90 -4.49 -8.78 1.30
N SER A 91 -5.39 -7.95 0.78
CA SER A 91 -6.06 -6.87 1.51
C SER A 91 -6.77 -7.38 2.77
N TYR A 92 -7.55 -8.46 2.66
CA TYR A 92 -8.20 -9.08 3.81
C TYR A 92 -7.18 -9.51 4.88
N TYR A 93 -6.12 -10.24 4.51
CA TYR A 93 -5.16 -10.72 5.50
C TYR A 93 -4.23 -9.62 6.04
N LEU A 94 -3.96 -8.58 5.26
CA LEU A 94 -3.28 -7.38 5.75
C LEU A 94 -4.15 -6.66 6.77
N LEU A 95 -5.45 -6.52 6.53
CA LEU A 95 -6.38 -5.97 7.52
C LEU A 95 -6.44 -6.86 8.77
N GLU A 96 -6.64 -8.17 8.61
CA GLU A 96 -6.66 -9.14 9.72
C GLU A 96 -5.38 -9.08 10.58
N GLU A 97 -4.23 -8.84 9.97
CA GLU A 97 -2.99 -8.61 10.70
C GLU A 97 -2.93 -7.22 11.35
N THR A 98 -3.35 -6.17 10.62
CA THR A 98 -3.35 -4.78 11.10
C THR A 98 -4.16 -4.66 12.39
N LEU A 99 -5.31 -5.34 12.46
CA LEU A 99 -6.18 -5.37 13.64
C LEU A 99 -5.57 -6.03 14.89
N LYS A 100 -4.39 -6.68 14.76
CA LYS A 100 -3.61 -7.18 15.91
C LYS A 100 -2.73 -6.09 16.54
N TYR A 101 -2.47 -5.01 15.82
CA TYR A 101 -1.60 -3.92 16.24
C TYR A 101 -2.39 -2.67 16.62
N GLU A 102 -3.48 -2.38 15.91
CA GLU A 102 -4.34 -1.24 16.16
C GLU A 102 -5.80 -1.53 15.82
N LYS A 103 -6.70 -0.66 16.27
CA LYS A 103 -8.14 -0.78 16.01
C LYS A 103 -8.66 0.58 15.55
N PRO A 104 -8.69 0.86 14.23
CA PRO A 104 -9.19 2.12 13.71
C PRO A 104 -10.71 2.23 13.90
N LYS A 105 -11.23 3.46 13.84
CA LYS A 105 -12.68 3.71 13.78
C LYS A 105 -13.22 3.37 12.39
N VAL A 106 -12.44 3.66 11.35
CA VAL A 106 -12.82 3.48 9.95
C VAL A 106 -11.72 2.73 9.20
N VAL A 107 -12.13 1.75 8.40
CA VAL A 107 -11.32 1.11 7.36
C VAL A 107 -11.85 1.52 6.00
N VAL A 108 -10.96 1.94 5.12
CA VAL A 108 -11.28 2.33 3.74
C VAL A 108 -10.67 1.32 2.80
N PHE A 109 -11.48 0.67 1.96
CA PHE A 109 -11.03 -0.35 1.03
C PHE A 109 -11.25 0.05 -0.43
N ASN A 110 -10.19 0.04 -1.24
CA ASN A 110 -10.30 0.28 -2.69
C ASN A 110 -10.73 -0.97 -3.46
N ILE A 111 -11.86 -0.86 -4.15
CA ILE A 111 -12.54 -2.00 -4.76
C ILE A 111 -11.99 -2.42 -6.13
N LEU A 112 -10.99 -1.72 -6.69
CA LEU A 112 -10.44 -2.10 -8.00
C LEU A 112 -9.97 -3.57 -8.03
N SER A 113 -9.44 -4.05 -6.91
CA SER A 113 -8.96 -5.43 -6.75
C SER A 113 -10.05 -6.50 -6.96
N MET A 114 -11.34 -6.13 -6.92
CA MET A 114 -12.48 -7.03 -7.21
C MET A 114 -12.42 -7.65 -8.61
N LYS A 115 -11.77 -6.98 -9.58
CA LYS A 115 -11.58 -7.51 -10.93
C LYS A 115 -10.73 -8.79 -10.99
N TYR A 116 -10.00 -9.11 -9.92
CA TYR A 116 -9.16 -10.31 -9.83
C TYR A 116 -9.88 -11.43 -9.09
N ASN A 117 -9.95 -12.60 -9.71
CA ASN A 117 -10.51 -13.80 -9.08
C ASN A 117 -9.45 -14.87 -8.76
N GLU A 118 -8.22 -14.68 -9.25
CA GLU A 118 -7.10 -15.63 -9.14
C GLU A 118 -5.76 -14.88 -9.00
N PRO A 119 -4.73 -15.50 -8.41
CA PRO A 119 -3.37 -14.97 -8.41
C PRO A 119 -2.89 -14.49 -9.78
N GLN A 120 -2.18 -13.34 -9.79
CA GLN A 120 -1.81 -12.69 -11.05
C GLN A 120 -0.34 -12.88 -11.39
N LYS A 121 0.57 -12.45 -10.50
CA LYS A 121 2.02 -12.57 -10.71
C LYS A 121 2.75 -12.68 -9.37
N GLU A 122 3.71 -13.58 -9.31
CA GLU A 122 4.63 -13.74 -8.18
C GLU A 122 5.28 -12.42 -7.73
N ALA A 123 5.73 -11.57 -8.67
CA ALA A 123 6.43 -10.32 -8.33
C ALA A 123 5.58 -9.41 -7.43
N TYR A 124 4.29 -9.24 -7.73
CA TYR A 124 3.38 -8.43 -6.93
C TYR A 124 2.95 -9.16 -5.64
N ASN A 125 2.78 -10.49 -5.69
CA ASN A 125 2.59 -11.28 -4.47
C ASN A 125 3.72 -11.03 -3.46
N ARG A 126 4.98 -11.07 -3.92
CA ARG A 126 6.16 -10.87 -3.07
C ARG A 126 6.30 -9.44 -2.55
N MET A 127 5.99 -8.42 -3.35
CA MET A 127 5.96 -7.02 -2.88
C MET A 127 5.04 -6.86 -1.66
N THR A 128 3.89 -7.51 -1.69
CA THR A 128 2.94 -7.46 -0.57
C THR A 128 3.37 -8.37 0.60
N LEU A 129 3.74 -9.62 0.30
CA LEU A 129 3.88 -10.67 1.32
C LEU A 129 5.24 -10.70 2.00
N ASP A 130 6.33 -10.37 1.29
CA ASP A 130 7.68 -10.45 1.88
C ASP A 130 7.86 -9.42 2.99
N GLY A 131 7.26 -8.24 2.85
CA GLY A 131 7.26 -7.19 3.86
C GLY A 131 6.49 -7.55 5.13
N MET A 132 5.52 -8.48 5.08
CA MET A 132 4.73 -8.87 6.26
C MET A 132 5.58 -9.58 7.34
N LYS A 133 5.29 -9.32 8.62
CA LYS A 133 5.85 -10.12 9.72
C LYS A 133 5.29 -11.55 9.66
N LEU A 134 6.10 -12.53 10.05
CA LEU A 134 5.64 -13.92 10.08
C LEU A 134 4.49 -14.08 11.09
N SER A 135 3.31 -14.41 10.57
CA SER A 135 2.08 -14.54 11.34
C SER A 135 1.15 -15.56 10.69
N SER A 136 0.12 -15.99 11.41
CA SER A 136 -0.95 -16.83 10.84
C SER A 136 -1.61 -16.17 9.63
N SER A 137 -1.76 -14.84 9.65
CA SER A 137 -2.38 -14.05 8.58
C SER A 137 -1.46 -14.03 7.35
N LYS A 138 -0.14 -13.83 7.53
CA LYS A 138 0.84 -13.95 6.44
C LYS A 138 0.80 -15.34 5.80
N LEU A 139 0.83 -16.41 6.59
CA LEU A 139 0.82 -17.78 6.04
C LEU A 139 -0.47 -18.10 5.26
N LYS A 140 -1.63 -17.66 5.74
CA LYS A 140 -2.89 -17.82 4.99
C LYS A 140 -2.92 -16.96 3.72
N SER A 141 -2.35 -15.75 3.78
CA SER A 141 -2.25 -14.85 2.62
C SER A 141 -1.35 -15.42 1.53
N ILE A 142 -0.22 -16.02 1.91
CA ILE A 142 0.65 -16.74 0.97
C ILE A 142 -0.11 -17.89 0.32
N ASN A 143 -0.76 -18.75 1.09
CA ASN A 143 -1.53 -19.87 0.54
C ASN A 143 -2.66 -19.43 -0.41
N ALA A 144 -3.27 -18.27 -0.16
CA ALA A 144 -4.29 -17.71 -1.05
C ALA A 144 -3.70 -17.03 -2.31
N SER A 145 -2.43 -16.62 -2.27
CA SER A 145 -1.80 -15.81 -3.33
C SER A 145 -0.89 -16.59 -4.26
N MET A 146 -0.33 -17.72 -3.82
CA MET A 146 0.66 -18.45 -4.62
C MET A 146 0.06 -18.93 -5.95
N MET A 147 0.81 -18.71 -7.02
CA MET A 147 0.64 -19.40 -8.30
C MET A 147 1.21 -20.82 -8.22
N GLU A 148 0.93 -21.66 -9.23
CA GLU A 148 1.35 -23.08 -9.26
C GLU A 148 2.88 -23.28 -9.10
N GLU A 149 3.68 -22.33 -9.59
CA GLU A 149 5.15 -22.38 -9.54
C GLU A 149 5.74 -21.85 -8.22
N GLU A 150 4.92 -21.31 -7.33
CA GLU A 150 5.37 -20.69 -6.08
C GLU A 150 5.25 -21.66 -4.89
N ASN A 151 6.21 -21.61 -3.97
CA ASN A 151 6.24 -22.50 -2.81
C ASN A 151 6.22 -21.73 -1.48
N LEU A 152 5.37 -22.18 -0.54
CA LEU A 152 5.24 -21.55 0.79
C LEU A 152 6.58 -21.42 1.51
N ILE A 153 7.46 -22.42 1.35
CA ILE A 153 8.76 -22.45 2.01
C ILE A 153 9.67 -21.32 1.55
N GLU A 154 9.52 -20.83 0.31
CA GLU A 154 10.30 -19.71 -0.22
C GLU A 154 9.86 -18.37 0.35
N TYR A 155 8.60 -18.25 0.77
CA TYR A 155 8.12 -17.08 1.49
C TYR A 155 8.53 -17.08 2.96
N VAL A 156 8.70 -18.26 3.56
CA VAL A 156 9.19 -18.41 4.95
C VAL A 156 10.72 -18.24 5.00
N PHE A 157 11.43 -18.75 4.00
CA PHE A 157 12.88 -18.62 3.83
C PHE A 157 13.21 -17.96 2.47
N PRO A 158 13.08 -16.62 2.36
CA PRO A 158 13.31 -15.87 1.12
C PRO A 158 14.62 -16.15 0.40
N ILE A 159 15.66 -16.60 1.10
CA ILE A 159 16.91 -17.03 0.46
C ILE A 159 16.69 -18.12 -0.61
N LEU A 160 15.71 -19.00 -0.43
CA LEU A 160 15.38 -20.04 -1.41
C LEU A 160 14.87 -19.45 -2.72
N ARG A 161 14.21 -18.29 -2.71
CA ARG A 161 13.83 -17.57 -3.93
C ARG A 161 14.95 -16.68 -4.46
N TYR A 162 15.62 -15.97 -3.57
CA TYR A 162 16.47 -14.85 -3.92
C TYR A 162 17.95 -15.18 -4.05
N HIS A 163 18.38 -16.41 -3.76
CA HIS A 163 19.76 -16.85 -4.00
C HIS A 163 20.22 -16.65 -5.45
N SER A 164 19.31 -16.63 -6.41
CA SER A 164 19.61 -16.37 -7.82
C SER A 164 20.08 -14.94 -8.09
N ARG A 165 19.80 -13.96 -7.21
CA ARG A 165 20.20 -12.55 -7.37
C ARG A 165 21.67 -12.25 -7.05
N TRP A 166 22.51 -13.27 -6.84
CA TRP A 166 23.89 -13.07 -6.40
C TRP A 166 24.74 -12.27 -7.41
N ASP A 167 24.42 -12.36 -8.70
CA ASP A 167 25.05 -11.64 -9.81
C ASP A 167 24.38 -10.29 -10.13
N GLU A 168 23.26 -9.97 -9.48
CA GLU A 168 22.51 -8.71 -9.62
C GLU A 168 22.80 -7.69 -8.50
N LEU A 169 23.64 -8.04 -7.52
CA LEU A 169 23.91 -7.19 -6.36
C LEU A 169 24.54 -5.84 -6.75
N LYS A 170 23.95 -4.76 -6.24
CA LYS A 170 24.42 -3.38 -6.40
C LYS A 170 24.95 -2.82 -5.07
N ALA A 171 25.60 -1.65 -5.13
CA ALA A 171 26.05 -0.94 -3.92
C ALA A 171 24.90 -0.65 -2.94
N GLU A 172 23.69 -0.47 -3.47
CA GLU A 172 22.45 -0.32 -2.70
C GLU A 172 22.17 -1.52 -1.77
N ASP A 173 22.39 -2.76 -2.23
CA ASP A 173 22.12 -3.96 -1.43
C ASP A 173 23.00 -4.04 -0.18
N PHE A 174 24.21 -3.48 -0.25
CA PHE A 174 25.12 -3.36 0.90
C PHE A 174 24.77 -2.16 1.78
N LYS A 175 24.39 -1.02 1.19
CA LYS A 175 23.97 0.18 1.92
C LYS A 175 22.79 -0.13 2.84
N TYR A 176 21.77 -0.82 2.33
CA TYR A 176 20.53 -1.10 3.05
C TYR A 176 20.46 -2.52 3.63
N LEU A 177 21.60 -3.12 3.95
CA LEU A 177 21.65 -4.48 4.50
C LEU A 177 20.93 -4.59 5.86
N PHE A 178 21.04 -3.54 6.69
CA PHE A 178 20.50 -3.54 8.07
C PHE A 178 19.40 -2.51 8.30
N ASN A 179 19.47 -1.35 7.65
CA ASN A 179 18.53 -0.25 7.82
C ASN A 179 18.06 0.22 6.45
N LYS A 180 16.79 0.59 6.35
CA LYS A 180 16.15 1.17 5.17
C LYS A 180 15.78 2.62 5.49
N ASP A 181 15.83 3.49 4.49
CA ASP A 181 15.35 4.86 4.61
C ASP A 181 13.80 4.85 4.57
N LYS A 182 13.17 5.84 5.21
CA LYS A 182 11.72 6.06 5.10
C LYS A 182 11.42 6.63 3.72
N ILE A 183 10.47 6.04 3.00
CA ILE A 183 10.15 6.40 1.62
C ILE A 183 8.74 6.96 1.44
N SER A 184 7.84 6.77 2.42
CA SER A 184 6.43 7.16 2.32
C SER A 184 5.99 8.09 3.44
N HIS A 185 4.84 8.75 3.24
CA HIS A 185 4.18 9.56 4.26
C HIS A 185 2.98 8.80 4.82
N ASN A 186 3.23 7.92 5.79
CA ASN A 186 2.21 7.05 6.39
C ASN A 186 1.56 6.13 5.33
N GLY A 187 2.39 5.56 4.46
CA GLY A 187 1.98 4.71 3.36
C GLY A 187 1.71 5.46 2.05
N TYR A 188 1.58 6.80 2.07
CA TYR A 188 1.43 7.60 0.84
C TYR A 188 2.77 7.75 0.10
N LEU A 189 2.84 7.28 -1.14
CA LEU A 189 4.02 7.38 -1.99
C LEU A 189 3.95 8.66 -2.85
N MET A 190 4.59 9.72 -2.36
CA MET A 190 4.51 11.04 -2.98
C MET A 190 5.19 11.09 -4.35
N ARG A 191 4.50 11.72 -5.32
CA ARG A 191 5.07 12.18 -6.58
C ARG A 191 4.60 13.58 -6.93
N VAL A 192 5.53 14.47 -7.30
CA VAL A 192 5.22 15.85 -7.68
C VAL A 192 5.19 16.09 -9.19
N ASP A 193 5.66 15.12 -9.98
CA ASP A 193 5.75 15.26 -11.43
C ASP A 193 4.37 15.17 -12.10
N VAL A 194 4.32 15.62 -13.35
CA VAL A 194 3.08 15.76 -14.11
C VAL A 194 3.22 15.03 -15.44
N LYS A 195 2.23 14.19 -15.75
CA LYS A 195 2.02 13.64 -17.08
C LYS A 195 0.54 13.68 -17.39
N ALA A 196 0.14 14.70 -18.16
CA ALA A 196 -1.24 14.94 -18.55
C ALA A 196 -1.88 13.75 -19.28
N VAL A 197 -3.20 13.63 -19.17
CA VAL A 197 -4.00 12.70 -19.96
C VAL A 197 -4.09 13.19 -21.40
N GLU A 198 -3.45 12.47 -22.32
CA GLU A 198 -3.59 12.73 -23.76
C GLU A 198 -4.76 11.97 -24.40
N SER A 199 -5.03 10.76 -23.90
CA SER A 199 -6.12 9.92 -24.39
C SER A 199 -6.58 8.95 -23.30
N ILE A 200 -7.89 8.75 -23.20
CA ILE A 200 -8.48 7.78 -22.28
C ILE A 200 -8.70 6.47 -23.05
N PRO A 201 -8.05 5.36 -22.66
CA PRO A 201 -8.28 4.07 -23.29
C PRO A 201 -9.74 3.65 -23.11
N LYS A 202 -10.40 3.24 -24.21
CA LYS A 202 -11.74 2.65 -24.10
C LYS A 202 -11.65 1.29 -23.38
N GLY A 203 -12.61 1.03 -22.50
CA GLY A 203 -12.82 -0.29 -21.91
C GLY A 203 -12.91 -1.38 -22.98
N LYS A 204 -12.23 -2.50 -22.74
CA LYS A 204 -12.32 -3.67 -23.63
C LYS A 204 -13.58 -4.45 -23.27
N LYS A 205 -14.30 -4.97 -24.26
CA LYS A 205 -15.44 -5.85 -23.98
C LYS A 205 -14.98 -7.08 -23.20
N LEU A 206 -15.64 -7.34 -22.08
CA LEU A 206 -15.35 -8.51 -21.26
C LEU A 206 -16.25 -9.68 -21.66
N PRO A 207 -15.77 -10.93 -21.54
CA PRO A 207 -16.62 -12.11 -21.72
C PRO A 207 -17.66 -12.25 -20.60
N ASN A 208 -17.35 -11.73 -19.42
CA ASN A 208 -18.21 -11.69 -18.26
C ASN A 208 -17.91 -10.42 -17.45
N TYR A 209 -18.94 -9.69 -17.08
CA TYR A 209 -18.84 -8.49 -16.25
C TYR A 209 -19.08 -8.79 -14.76
N GLN A 210 -19.48 -10.02 -14.40
CA GLN A 210 -19.64 -10.39 -13.00
C GLN A 210 -18.29 -10.54 -12.31
N PHE A 211 -18.16 -9.96 -11.11
CA PHE A 211 -17.02 -10.27 -10.26
C PHE A 211 -17.05 -11.73 -9.84
N GLY A 212 -15.88 -12.31 -9.64
CA GLY A 212 -15.76 -13.74 -9.34
C GLY A 212 -16.08 -14.07 -7.88
N GLU A 213 -16.50 -15.32 -7.65
CA GLU A 213 -16.90 -15.81 -6.33
C GLU A 213 -15.79 -15.70 -5.27
N ASN A 214 -14.52 -15.88 -5.67
CA ASN A 214 -13.40 -15.75 -4.75
C ASN A 214 -13.21 -14.30 -4.30
N ALA A 215 -13.44 -13.34 -5.21
CA ALA A 215 -13.38 -11.93 -4.85
C ALA A 215 -14.47 -11.58 -3.82
N TYR A 216 -15.73 -11.94 -4.10
CA TYR A 216 -16.83 -11.74 -3.14
C TYR A 216 -16.60 -12.46 -1.82
N TYR A 217 -16.06 -13.68 -1.83
CA TYR A 217 -15.74 -14.41 -0.61
C TYR A 217 -14.81 -13.61 0.32
N TYR A 218 -13.77 -12.96 -0.22
CA TYR A 218 -12.87 -12.15 0.59
C TYR A 218 -13.44 -10.78 0.96
N LEU A 219 -14.30 -10.19 0.12
CA LEU A 219 -15.06 -8.99 0.48
C LEU A 219 -16.00 -9.25 1.65
N ASP A 220 -16.79 -10.32 1.60
CA ASP A 220 -17.70 -10.75 2.67
C ASP A 220 -16.94 -10.97 3.98
N ARG A 221 -15.77 -11.59 3.91
CA ARG A 221 -14.91 -11.78 5.08
C ARG A 221 -14.38 -10.45 5.62
N MET A 222 -14.07 -9.48 4.76
CA MET A 222 -13.63 -8.15 5.18
C MET A 222 -14.77 -7.39 5.89
N VAL A 223 -15.98 -7.45 5.35
CA VAL A 223 -17.19 -6.89 5.97
C VAL A 223 -17.42 -7.50 7.35
N GLU A 224 -17.40 -8.83 7.46
CA GLU A 224 -17.59 -9.52 8.74
C GLU A 224 -16.46 -9.22 9.73
N LEU A 225 -15.22 -9.14 9.26
CA LEU A 225 -14.07 -8.78 10.10
C LEU A 225 -14.22 -7.37 10.68
N CYS A 226 -14.62 -6.38 9.88
CA CYS A 226 -14.85 -5.02 10.37
C CYS A 226 -16.02 -4.98 11.36
N LYS A 227 -17.15 -5.60 10.99
CA LYS A 227 -18.36 -5.66 11.82
C LYS A 227 -18.12 -6.32 13.18
N THR A 228 -17.47 -7.48 13.22
CA THR A 228 -17.17 -8.20 14.47
C THR A 228 -16.19 -7.44 15.37
N ASN A 229 -15.41 -6.54 14.78
CA ASN A 229 -14.53 -5.67 15.50
C ASN A 229 -15.13 -4.28 15.74
N ASP A 230 -16.40 -3.99 15.44
CA ASP A 230 -16.97 -2.65 15.65
C ASP A 230 -16.14 -1.56 14.94
N ILE A 231 -15.86 -1.81 13.65
CA ILE A 231 -15.12 -0.93 12.74
C ILE A 231 -16.02 -0.64 11.55
N GLU A 232 -16.11 0.62 11.17
CA GLU A 232 -16.83 1.05 9.98
C GLU A 232 -16.02 0.75 8.73
N LEU A 233 -16.64 0.11 7.74
CA LEU A 233 -16.01 -0.19 6.45
C LEU A 233 -16.60 0.69 5.35
N ILE A 234 -15.75 1.49 4.72
CA ILE A 234 -16.08 2.28 3.54
C ILE A 234 -15.47 1.58 2.32
N LEU A 235 -16.28 1.33 1.31
CA LEU A 235 -15.82 0.92 -0.02
C LEU A 235 -15.57 2.16 -0.85
N ILE A 236 -14.44 2.22 -1.55
CA ILE A 236 -14.16 3.31 -2.48
C ILE A 236 -13.69 2.77 -3.82
N LYS A 237 -13.98 3.51 -4.89
CA LYS A 237 -13.25 3.42 -6.15
C LYS A 237 -12.45 4.70 -6.31
N ALA A 238 -11.12 4.60 -6.35
CA ALA A 238 -10.25 5.76 -6.54
C ALA A 238 -10.40 6.38 -7.96
N PRO A 239 -10.06 7.67 -8.14
CA PRO A 239 -10.28 8.41 -9.39
C PRO A 239 -9.24 8.10 -10.48
N SER A 240 -9.10 6.84 -10.86
CA SER A 240 -8.22 6.38 -11.94
C SER A 240 -8.97 6.16 -13.27
N LEU A 241 -8.55 6.85 -14.34
CA LEU A 241 -9.17 6.73 -15.66
C LEU A 241 -8.84 5.38 -16.34
N TYR A 242 -7.78 4.73 -15.89
CA TYR A 242 -7.40 3.38 -16.27
C TYR A 242 -6.88 2.67 -15.02
N PRO A 243 -7.07 1.35 -14.85
CA PRO A 243 -7.88 0.45 -15.68
C PRO A 243 -9.36 0.86 -15.72
N TYR A 244 -9.98 0.67 -16.89
CA TYR A 244 -11.37 1.07 -17.11
C TYR A 244 -12.32 0.38 -16.12
N TRP A 245 -13.14 1.18 -15.43
CA TRP A 245 -14.20 0.73 -14.54
C TRP A 245 -15.52 0.67 -15.32
N TYR A 246 -16.20 -0.48 -15.30
CA TYR A 246 -17.38 -0.73 -16.13
C TYR A 246 -18.66 -0.40 -15.37
N ASP A 247 -19.68 0.09 -16.07
CA ASP A 247 -21.00 0.38 -15.48
C ASP A 247 -21.60 -0.87 -14.80
N GLU A 248 -21.39 -2.06 -15.35
CA GLU A 248 -21.85 -3.31 -14.71
C GLU A 248 -21.10 -3.62 -13.41
N TRP A 249 -19.85 -3.19 -13.28
CA TRP A 249 -19.08 -3.30 -12.04
C TRP A 249 -19.56 -2.29 -11.00
N GLU A 250 -19.92 -1.08 -11.46
CA GLU A 250 -20.49 -0.05 -10.61
C GLU A 250 -21.79 -0.52 -9.96
N VAL A 251 -22.76 -0.94 -10.77
CA VAL A 251 -24.07 -1.42 -10.29
C VAL A 251 -23.91 -2.58 -9.30
N GLN A 252 -22.99 -3.52 -9.56
CA GLN A 252 -22.73 -4.62 -8.63
C GLN A 252 -22.24 -4.13 -7.25
N MET A 253 -21.43 -3.07 -7.22
CA MET A 253 -20.84 -2.55 -5.98
C MET A 253 -21.80 -1.64 -5.24
N GLU A 254 -22.64 -0.88 -5.94
CA GLU A 254 -23.79 -0.17 -5.37
C GLU A 254 -24.76 -1.15 -4.69
N GLU A 255 -25.20 -2.20 -5.40
CA GLU A 255 -26.11 -3.23 -4.87
C GLU A 255 -25.48 -3.98 -3.69
N TYR A 256 -24.20 -4.30 -3.76
CA TYR A 256 -23.47 -4.95 -2.65
C TYR A 256 -23.41 -4.04 -1.43
N ALA A 257 -23.05 -2.76 -1.61
CA ALA A 257 -22.96 -1.80 -0.52
C ALA A 257 -24.32 -1.57 0.14
N GLU A 258 -25.39 -1.38 -0.64
CA GLU A 258 -26.76 -1.23 -0.12
C GLU A 258 -27.18 -2.44 0.71
N LYS A 259 -26.99 -3.65 0.17
CA LYS A 259 -27.35 -4.91 0.84
C LYS A 259 -26.63 -5.09 2.18
N HIS A 260 -25.38 -4.62 2.28
CA HIS A 260 -24.56 -4.76 3.48
C HIS A 260 -24.58 -3.52 4.37
N GLY A 261 -25.29 -2.45 4.00
CA GLY A 261 -25.36 -1.19 4.73
C GLY A 261 -24.02 -0.45 4.80
N LEU A 262 -23.21 -0.55 3.74
CA LEU A 262 -21.88 0.06 3.66
C LEU A 262 -21.96 1.42 2.94
N MET A 263 -21.10 2.35 3.35
CA MET A 263 -20.83 3.52 2.52
C MET A 263 -19.98 3.09 1.32
N TYR A 264 -20.44 3.44 0.12
CA TYR A 264 -19.69 3.27 -1.12
C TYR A 264 -19.53 4.63 -1.81
N ILE A 265 -18.30 4.96 -2.21
CA ILE A 265 -17.97 6.20 -2.91
C ILE A 265 -17.17 5.88 -4.16
N ASN A 266 -17.70 6.24 -5.32
CA ASN A 266 -16.96 6.21 -6.56
C ASN A 266 -16.37 7.60 -6.89
N PHE A 267 -15.09 7.81 -6.60
CA PHE A 267 -14.43 9.08 -6.87
C PHE A 267 -14.26 9.38 -8.36
N LEU A 268 -14.46 8.40 -9.25
CA LEU A 268 -14.51 8.67 -10.70
C LEU A 268 -15.72 9.50 -11.09
N GLU A 269 -16.82 9.43 -10.34
CA GLU A 269 -18.02 10.22 -10.61
C GLU A 269 -17.95 11.61 -9.96
N LEU A 270 -16.97 11.83 -9.08
CA LEU A 270 -16.82 13.05 -8.26
C LEU A 270 -15.64 13.92 -8.70
N ILE A 271 -15.03 13.66 -9.86
CA ILE A 271 -13.85 14.38 -10.37
C ILE A 271 -14.02 15.91 -10.34
N ASP A 272 -15.15 16.39 -10.87
CA ASP A 272 -15.45 17.83 -10.95
C ASP A 272 -15.71 18.43 -9.56
N GLU A 273 -16.35 17.69 -8.66
CA GLU A 273 -16.64 18.13 -7.29
C GLU A 273 -15.37 18.21 -6.44
N VAL A 274 -14.46 17.24 -6.59
CA VAL A 274 -13.14 17.25 -5.95
C VAL A 274 -12.24 18.32 -6.58
N GLY A 275 -12.49 18.69 -7.85
CA GLY A 275 -11.70 19.66 -8.60
C GLY A 275 -10.39 19.07 -9.15
N ILE A 276 -10.39 17.78 -9.51
CA ILE A 276 -9.24 17.11 -10.13
C ILE A 276 -9.12 17.54 -11.60
N ASP A 277 -7.98 18.12 -11.97
CA ASP A 277 -7.61 18.40 -13.35
C ASP A 277 -6.53 17.42 -13.81
N PHE A 278 -6.92 16.41 -14.59
CA PHE A 278 -5.99 15.41 -15.10
C PHE A 278 -4.92 15.94 -16.09
N ASN A 279 -4.91 17.22 -16.41
CA ASN A 279 -3.77 17.84 -17.09
C ASN A 279 -2.64 18.23 -16.12
N GLN A 280 -2.94 18.39 -14.83
CA GLN A 280 -2.01 18.89 -13.82
C GLN A 280 -1.87 17.95 -12.61
N ASP A 281 -2.90 17.15 -12.31
CA ASP A 281 -3.04 16.42 -11.05
C ASP A 281 -2.69 14.93 -11.16
N THR A 282 -1.94 14.52 -12.18
CA THR A 282 -1.53 13.11 -12.40
C THR A 282 -0.09 13.04 -12.90
N TYR A 283 0.66 12.01 -12.50
CA TYR A 283 2.04 11.77 -12.94
C TYR A 283 2.17 10.68 -14.01
N ASP A 284 1.07 10.02 -14.41
CA ASP A 284 1.11 8.88 -15.33
C ASP A 284 -0.07 8.77 -16.29
N ALA A 285 -0.57 9.92 -16.75
CA ALA A 285 -1.68 10.03 -17.71
C ALA A 285 -2.99 9.45 -17.18
N GLY A 286 -3.31 9.77 -15.93
CA GLY A 286 -4.63 9.58 -15.32
C GLY A 286 -4.82 8.25 -14.62
N LEU A 287 -3.77 7.45 -14.41
CA LEU A 287 -3.84 6.21 -13.63
C LEU A 287 -3.72 6.51 -12.13
N HIS A 288 -2.77 7.36 -11.75
CA HIS A 288 -2.53 7.82 -10.39
C HIS A 288 -2.48 9.35 -10.31
N LEU A 289 -2.93 9.90 -9.18
CA LEU A 289 -2.80 11.31 -8.88
C LEU A 289 -1.37 11.63 -8.48
N ASN A 290 -0.93 12.84 -8.79
CA ASN A 290 0.27 13.40 -8.15
C ASN A 290 -0.12 14.12 -6.85
N ILE A 291 0.84 14.79 -6.23
CA ILE A 291 0.65 15.44 -4.94
C ILE A 291 -0.53 16.42 -4.90
N THR A 292 -0.75 17.22 -5.96
CA THR A 292 -1.82 18.22 -5.96
C THR A 292 -3.19 17.55 -6.06
N GLY A 293 -3.31 16.51 -6.89
CA GLY A 293 -4.51 15.68 -6.96
C GLY A 293 -4.81 14.97 -5.64
N ALA A 294 -3.79 14.36 -5.04
CA ALA A 294 -3.93 13.62 -3.78
C ALA A 294 -4.30 14.53 -2.61
N GLU A 295 -3.75 15.75 -2.54
CA GLU A 295 -4.13 16.77 -1.56
C GLU A 295 -5.61 17.15 -1.73
N LYS A 296 -6.07 17.46 -2.96
CA LYS A 296 -7.48 17.79 -3.24
C LYS A 296 -8.44 16.66 -2.83
N LEU A 297 -8.13 15.43 -3.24
CA LEU A 297 -8.95 14.26 -2.92
C LEU A 297 -9.03 14.02 -1.41
N SER A 298 -7.90 14.18 -0.71
CA SER A 298 -7.84 14.03 0.76
C SER A 298 -8.63 15.11 1.49
N VAL A 299 -8.64 16.35 0.99
CA VAL A 299 -9.50 17.39 1.55
C VAL A 299 -10.96 17.00 1.42
N TYR A 300 -11.40 16.66 0.21
CA TYR A 300 -12.79 16.27 -0.04
C TYR A 300 -13.21 15.06 0.81
N PHE A 301 -12.40 14.00 0.83
CA PHE A 301 -12.70 12.80 1.59
C PHE A 301 -12.62 13.01 3.11
N GLY A 302 -11.70 13.85 3.58
CA GLY A 302 -11.60 14.22 5.00
C GLY A 302 -12.87 14.91 5.52
N ASN A 303 -13.54 15.70 4.67
CA ASN A 303 -14.84 16.27 5.02
C ASN A 303 -15.92 15.20 5.20
N ILE A 304 -15.99 14.23 4.27
CA ILE A 304 -16.93 13.10 4.36
C ILE A 304 -16.68 12.29 5.64
N LEU A 305 -15.42 11.97 5.93
CA LEU A 305 -15.05 11.22 7.14
C LEU A 305 -15.48 11.94 8.42
N LYS A 306 -15.27 13.26 8.47
CA LYS A 306 -15.67 14.09 9.61
C LYS A 306 -17.19 14.15 9.78
N GLU A 307 -17.95 14.32 8.70
CA GLU A 307 -19.40 14.47 8.74
C GLU A 307 -20.13 13.14 8.99
N ALA A 308 -19.69 12.06 8.36
CA ALA A 308 -20.38 10.77 8.42
C ALA A 308 -19.99 9.92 9.63
N TYR A 309 -18.76 10.06 10.13
CA TYR A 309 -18.20 9.18 11.18
C TYR A 309 -17.77 9.93 12.44
N GLU A 310 -18.08 11.23 12.53
CA GLU A 310 -17.82 12.09 13.69
C GLU A 310 -16.38 11.95 14.23
N LEU A 311 -15.41 11.86 13.31
CA LEU A 311 -14.01 11.73 13.69
C LEU A 311 -13.54 13.00 14.40
N GLU A 312 -12.91 12.81 15.56
CA GLU A 312 -12.43 13.90 16.41
C GLU A 312 -11.22 14.59 15.78
N ASP A 313 -11.18 15.91 15.87
CA ASP A 313 -9.98 16.68 15.54
C ASP A 313 -8.93 16.51 16.65
N ARG A 314 -7.94 15.66 16.38
CA ARG A 314 -6.90 15.30 17.36
C ARG A 314 -5.74 16.29 17.42
N ARG A 315 -5.77 17.41 16.69
CA ARG A 315 -4.66 18.38 16.68
C ARG A 315 -4.42 19.07 18.04
N ASN A 316 -5.39 19.02 18.95
CA ASN A 316 -5.26 19.52 20.31
C ASN A 316 -4.48 18.57 21.26
N ASP A 317 -4.21 17.33 20.85
CA ASP A 317 -3.31 16.43 21.57
C ASP A 317 -1.86 16.84 21.30
N GLU A 318 -1.17 17.36 22.32
CA GLU A 318 0.20 17.86 22.20
C GLU A 318 1.19 16.79 21.72
N GLN A 319 1.01 15.54 22.14
CA GLN A 319 1.92 14.44 21.77
C GLN A 319 1.72 14.05 20.31
N LEU A 320 0.46 13.90 19.88
CA LEU A 320 0.16 13.63 18.47
C LEU A 320 0.60 14.81 17.60
N ASN A 321 0.34 16.05 18.02
CA ASN A 321 0.75 17.24 17.28
C ASN A 321 2.26 17.28 17.03
N ALA A 322 3.09 17.01 18.05
CA ALA A 322 4.53 16.93 17.88
C ALA A 322 4.97 15.83 16.88
N ILE A 323 4.36 14.63 16.97
CA ILE A 323 4.67 13.53 16.05
C ILE A 323 4.28 13.88 14.61
N TRP A 324 3.11 14.46 14.42
CA TRP A 324 2.62 14.81 13.09
C TRP A 324 3.30 16.05 12.51
N ALA A 325 3.82 16.95 13.35
CA ALA A 325 4.70 18.03 12.90
C ALA A 325 5.97 17.48 12.24
N GLU A 326 6.63 16.49 12.86
CA GLU A 326 7.80 15.82 12.24
C GLU A 326 7.43 15.12 10.92
N LYS A 327 6.24 14.50 10.86
CA LYS A 327 5.72 13.86 9.63
C LYS A 327 5.44 14.88 8.52
N ALA A 328 4.90 16.05 8.87
CA ALA A 328 4.64 17.15 7.94
C ALA A 328 5.95 17.79 7.46
N ASP A 329 6.92 18.00 8.34
CA ASP A 329 8.25 18.51 7.96
C ASP A 329 8.91 17.59 6.93
N PHE A 330 8.86 16.27 7.14
CA PHE A 330 9.35 15.29 6.18
C PHE A 330 8.58 15.34 4.85
N TYR A 331 7.26 15.54 4.89
CA TYR A 331 6.40 15.71 3.71
C TYR A 331 6.82 16.90 2.85
N TYR A 332 6.91 18.09 3.45
CA TYR A 332 7.29 19.29 2.72
C TYR A 332 8.75 19.25 2.27
N GLN A 333 9.66 18.67 3.05
CA GLN A 333 11.05 18.47 2.64
C GLN A 333 11.15 17.55 1.42
N MET A 334 10.41 16.43 1.40
CA MET A 334 10.40 15.53 0.23
C MET A 334 9.79 16.22 -1.00
N LYS A 335 8.66 16.93 -0.83
CA LYS A 335 8.00 17.72 -1.89
C LYS A 335 8.98 18.70 -2.53
N GLU A 336 9.68 19.50 -1.72
CA GLU A 336 10.70 20.44 -2.19
C GLU A 336 11.86 19.76 -2.92
N ASN A 337 12.36 18.64 -2.38
CA ASN A 337 13.45 17.90 -3.01
C ASN A 337 13.06 17.30 -4.35
N GLN A 338 11.84 16.78 -4.48
CA GLN A 338 11.34 16.29 -5.77
C GLN A 338 11.20 17.42 -6.80
N TYR A 339 10.74 18.61 -6.40
CA TYR A 339 10.72 19.77 -7.30
C TYR A 339 12.12 20.19 -7.74
N LYS A 340 13.11 20.17 -6.83
CA LYS A 340 14.52 20.41 -7.19
C LYS A 340 15.05 19.36 -8.17
N ASP A 341 14.71 18.09 -7.98
CA ASP A 341 15.08 17.03 -8.91
C ASP A 341 14.47 17.26 -10.31
N LEU A 342 13.21 17.71 -10.40
CA LEU A 342 12.60 18.08 -11.68
C LEU A 342 13.27 19.29 -12.33
N GLU A 343 13.63 20.30 -11.56
CA GLU A 343 14.32 21.50 -12.09
C GLU A 343 15.73 21.16 -12.59
N GLU A 344 16.48 20.33 -11.86
CA GLU A 344 17.87 20.02 -12.17
C GLU A 344 18.01 18.91 -13.24
N TYR A 345 17.15 17.88 -13.21
CA TYR A 345 17.29 16.68 -14.06
C TYR A 345 16.15 16.47 -15.05
N GLY A 346 15.01 17.13 -14.86
CA GLY A 346 13.79 16.89 -15.64
C GLY A 346 13.05 15.60 -15.27
N TYR A 347 13.48 14.89 -14.23
CA TYR A 347 12.86 13.66 -13.74
C TYR A 347 13.14 13.44 -12.24
N LEU A 348 12.35 12.59 -11.59
CA LEU A 348 12.57 12.20 -10.19
C LEU A 348 13.59 11.06 -10.08
N LYS A 349 14.72 11.29 -9.40
CA LYS A 349 15.82 10.31 -9.31
C LYS A 349 15.40 8.97 -8.71
N ASN A 350 14.60 9.01 -7.65
CA ASN A 350 14.22 7.80 -6.90
C ASN A 350 13.19 6.94 -7.65
N PHE A 351 12.49 7.49 -8.65
CA PHE A 351 11.48 6.81 -9.46
C PHE A 351 12.03 6.35 -10.83
N GLY A 352 13.36 6.21 -10.95
CA GLY A 352 13.98 5.57 -12.12
C GLY A 352 13.87 6.37 -13.42
N GLY A 353 13.57 7.67 -13.35
CA GLY A 353 13.65 8.54 -14.51
C GLY A 353 15.06 8.44 -15.11
N ARG A 354 15.14 8.04 -16.37
CA ARG A 354 16.39 8.17 -17.13
C ARG A 354 16.32 9.50 -17.86
N ALA A 355 17.41 10.26 -17.84
CA ALA A 355 17.56 11.41 -18.72
C ALA A 355 17.22 10.99 -20.17
N PRO A 356 16.48 11.81 -20.93
CA PRO A 356 16.12 11.51 -22.31
C PRO A 356 17.33 11.29 -23.23
#